data_AF-A0A5P6P8W6-F1
#
_entry.id   AF-A0A5P6P8W6-F1
#
_cell.length_a   1.000
_cell.length_b   1.000
_cell.length_c   1.000
_cell.angle_alpha   90.00
_cell.angle_beta   90.00
_cell.angle_gamma   90.00
#
_symmetry.space_group_name_H-M   'P 1'
#
loop_
_entity.id
_entity.type
_entity.pdbx_description
1 polymer ?
#
loop_
_entity_poly.entity_id
_entity_poly.type
_entity_poly.pdbx_seq_one_letter_code
_entity_poly.pdbx_strand_id
1 'polypeptide(L)'
;MLRVIPLSLVVLMSAAALAAAEAQPADDLATCRDRQADLQVRAPACENLLNADRVTGKDKSIALSVRGNMLINKRDLVHAIETLSMAVDLDPDNVVALNLRGLAYERSGKDDLAMADYNLALQKRPTYGVPYNNRGVIQVRQGALQSALEDFSLSIKLTPKFILGWTNRARLRTLLKDYDGALADFAEAEKIDPAAPQIAANRCITYGLMGKFDQALADCNGLIEKQPRNVYAINNRADVYVMKGDFDAALKGYNAAIQINPNNIRAHSARGQIYERKKDLAQARADYRAAAYSLTKFDEPDVARARAIAQERLAALTPQTPGGAPTGRRVALVIGNGAYKNVHALPNPPRDSKLIAGALRDVGFQTVISASDLTRDKFFEALQTFAAEAEKADWAVVYYAGHGFEIGGVNYLVPVDAKLAADRDAETQAVALEQVIAAVGAARKVRLVILDACRDNPFAPTMQRTLSLKLVDKGFSNIEPGAGFMVVYAAKHGETAIDGNNGADSPFSTALAREIKEPKVEIRKLFDIIRDDVWSATKHEQQPFTYGSPPGREDFYFVAGK
;
A
#
# COMPACT_ATOMS: atom_id res chain seq x y z
N MET A 1 -20.17 -0.15 -90.02
CA MET A 1 -18.79 -0.02 -90.54
C MET A 1 -17.90 0.52 -89.43
N LEU A 2 -16.59 0.20 -89.48
CA LEU A 2 -15.51 0.53 -88.52
C LEU A 2 -15.49 -0.38 -87.28
N ARG A 3 -14.81 -1.54 -87.30
CA ARG A 3 -13.35 -1.82 -87.31
C ARG A 3 -12.58 -1.18 -86.16
N VAL A 4 -12.23 -2.06 -85.22
CA VAL A 4 -11.33 -1.91 -84.08
C VAL A 4 -9.87 -1.78 -84.55
N ILE A 5 -9.14 -0.81 -84.00
CA ILE A 5 -7.66 -0.77 -83.91
C ILE A 5 -7.31 -0.23 -82.52
N PRO A 6 -6.39 -0.85 -81.76
CA PRO A 6 -6.04 -0.45 -80.40
C PRO A 6 -4.91 0.59 -80.39
N LEU A 7 -4.90 1.49 -79.39
CA LEU A 7 -3.70 2.29 -79.08
C LEU A 7 -3.56 2.47 -77.55
N SER A 8 -2.64 1.69 -77.01
CA SER A 8 -1.74 1.94 -75.87
C SER A 8 -2.11 3.08 -74.91
N LEU A 9 -2.70 2.73 -73.75
CA LEU A 9 -2.73 3.62 -72.59
C LEU A 9 -1.51 3.32 -71.72
N VAL A 10 -0.56 4.25 -71.68
CA VAL A 10 0.58 4.25 -70.77
C VAL A 10 0.05 4.50 -69.36
N VAL A 11 0.20 3.51 -68.47
CA VAL A 11 -0.07 3.65 -67.04
C VAL A 11 1.11 4.38 -66.40
N LEU A 12 0.96 5.69 -66.17
CA LEU A 12 1.78 6.44 -65.22
C LEU A 12 1.22 6.21 -63.81
N MET A 13 1.72 5.16 -63.15
CA MET A 13 1.59 5.00 -61.70
C MET A 13 2.33 6.14 -61.02
N SER A 14 1.61 7.21 -60.69
CA SER A 14 2.07 8.17 -59.69
C SER A 14 1.94 7.50 -58.33
N ALA A 15 3.06 6.96 -57.83
CA ALA A 15 3.18 6.58 -56.43
C ALA A 15 3.10 7.87 -55.59
N ALA A 16 1.89 8.24 -55.19
CA ALA A 16 1.70 9.17 -54.09
C ALA A 16 2.13 8.43 -52.81
N ALA A 17 3.41 8.61 -52.45
CA ALA A 17 3.85 8.27 -51.12
C ALA A 17 3.01 9.08 -50.13
N LEU A 18 2.17 8.40 -49.35
CA LEU A 18 1.66 8.96 -48.10
C LEU A 18 2.87 9.16 -47.18
N ALA A 19 3.48 10.34 -47.26
CA ALA A 19 4.35 10.82 -46.21
C ALA A 19 3.48 10.93 -44.95
N ALA A 20 3.74 10.08 -43.96
CA ALA A 20 3.34 10.37 -42.60
C ALA A 20 3.97 11.73 -42.27
N ALA A 21 3.15 12.75 -42.04
CA ALA A 21 3.63 14.07 -41.68
C ALA A 21 4.35 13.97 -40.32
N GLU A 22 5.68 13.90 -40.34
CA GLU A 22 6.48 14.20 -39.17
C GLU A 22 6.17 15.66 -38.78
N ALA A 23 5.55 15.86 -37.62
CA ALA A 23 5.35 17.19 -37.07
C ALA A 23 6.72 17.89 -36.99
N GLN A 24 6.84 19.07 -37.59
CA GLN A 24 8.11 19.78 -37.67
C GLN A 24 8.54 20.26 -36.27
N PRO A 25 9.83 20.14 -35.89
CA PRO A 25 10.31 20.52 -34.56
C PRO A 25 10.03 21.96 -34.11
N ALA A 26 9.80 22.89 -35.04
CA ALA A 26 9.39 24.26 -34.73
C ALA A 26 7.95 24.33 -34.18
N ASP A 27 7.05 23.47 -34.68
CA ASP A 27 5.67 23.38 -34.26
C ASP A 27 5.56 22.73 -32.87
N ASP A 28 6.36 21.68 -32.63
CA ASP A 28 6.45 21.03 -31.31
C ASP A 28 6.95 22.00 -30.23
N LEU A 29 7.95 22.86 -30.53
CA LEU A 29 8.48 23.83 -29.55
C LEU A 29 7.44 24.89 -29.19
N ALA A 30 6.73 25.43 -30.19
CA ALA A 30 5.67 26.40 -29.96
C ALA A 30 4.55 25.79 -29.10
N THR A 31 4.12 24.58 -29.46
CA THR A 31 3.10 23.82 -28.74
C THR A 31 3.52 23.49 -27.31
N CYS A 32 4.78 23.08 -27.09
CA CYS A 32 5.28 22.76 -25.75
C CYS A 32 5.34 23.99 -24.83
N ARG A 33 5.71 25.16 -25.39
CA ARG A 33 5.75 26.44 -24.68
C ARG A 33 4.37 27.00 -24.37
N ASP A 34 3.36 26.67 -25.18
CA ASP A 34 2.00 27.16 -24.97
C ASP A 34 1.38 26.56 -23.70
N ARG A 35 1.16 27.42 -22.70
CA ARG A 35 0.55 27.02 -21.42
C ARG A 35 -0.96 26.83 -21.51
N GLN A 36 -1.60 27.31 -22.57
CA GLN A 36 -3.04 27.20 -22.79
C GLN A 36 -3.40 25.99 -23.65
N ALA A 37 -2.43 25.41 -24.37
CA ALA A 37 -2.61 24.19 -25.13
C ALA A 37 -3.13 23.04 -24.24
N ASP A 38 -4.05 22.25 -24.81
CA ASP A 38 -4.56 21.06 -24.16
C ASP A 38 -3.42 20.10 -23.80
N LEU A 39 -3.47 19.50 -22.61
CA LEU A 39 -2.40 18.63 -22.12
C LEU A 39 -2.17 17.41 -23.03
N GLN A 40 -3.20 16.92 -23.71
CA GLN A 40 -3.11 15.80 -24.67
C GLN A 40 -2.32 16.16 -25.93
N VAL A 41 -2.27 17.44 -26.29
CA VAL A 41 -1.49 17.94 -27.44
C VAL A 41 -0.10 18.40 -27.00
N ARG A 42 -0.07 19.14 -25.88
CA ARG A 42 1.14 19.73 -25.33
C ARG A 42 2.15 18.69 -24.86
N ALA A 43 1.68 17.64 -24.21
CA ALA A 43 2.58 16.66 -23.62
C ALA A 43 3.36 15.85 -24.66
N PRO A 44 2.74 15.29 -25.73
CA PRO A 44 3.48 14.64 -26.81
C PRO A 44 4.53 15.56 -27.46
N ALA A 45 4.19 16.83 -27.73
CA ALA A 45 5.12 17.80 -28.30
C ALA A 45 6.36 18.01 -27.40
N CYS A 46 6.16 18.19 -26.09
CA CYS A 46 7.27 18.30 -25.14
C CYS A 46 8.11 17.00 -25.05
N GLU A 47 7.46 15.83 -25.09
CA GLU A 47 8.16 14.54 -25.05
C GLU A 47 9.03 14.31 -26.29
N ASN A 48 8.52 14.64 -27.48
CA ASN A 48 9.26 14.55 -28.73
C ASN A 48 10.55 15.39 -28.68
N LEU A 49 10.45 16.62 -28.18
CA LEU A 49 11.59 17.53 -28.05
C LEU A 49 12.64 17.00 -27.06
N LEU A 50 12.21 16.43 -25.93
CA LEU A 50 13.11 15.84 -24.93
C LEU A 50 13.81 14.59 -25.48
N ASN A 51 13.08 13.72 -26.18
CA ASN A 51 13.63 12.48 -26.72
C ASN A 51 14.60 12.72 -27.88
N ALA A 52 14.37 13.78 -28.67
CA ALA A 52 15.27 14.20 -29.73
C ALA A 52 16.43 15.09 -29.23
N ASP A 53 16.49 15.38 -27.92
CA ASP A 53 17.42 16.34 -27.28
C ASP A 53 17.46 17.71 -28.01
N ARG A 54 16.31 18.18 -28.48
CA ARG A 54 16.15 19.41 -29.28
C ARG A 54 15.86 20.66 -28.44
N VAL A 55 15.88 20.55 -27.11
CA VAL A 55 15.61 21.65 -26.18
C VAL A 55 16.69 21.73 -25.09
N THR A 56 17.09 22.95 -24.71
CA THR A 56 18.07 23.21 -23.65
C THR A 56 17.59 24.34 -22.73
N GLY A 57 18.28 24.53 -21.59
CA GLY A 57 17.99 25.62 -20.64
C GLY A 57 16.51 25.72 -20.25
N LYS A 58 15.93 26.91 -20.43
CA LYS A 58 14.53 27.20 -20.07
C LYS A 58 13.51 26.37 -20.85
N ASP A 59 13.78 26.05 -22.11
CA ASP A 59 12.87 25.22 -22.90
C ASP A 59 12.86 23.77 -22.42
N LYS A 60 14.04 23.25 -22.07
CA LYS A 60 14.16 21.93 -21.43
C LYS A 60 13.47 21.91 -20.07
N SER A 61 13.59 22.98 -19.28
CA SER A 61 12.84 23.14 -18.02
C SER A 61 11.32 23.10 -18.22
N ILE A 62 10.79 23.80 -19.23
CA ILE A 62 9.36 23.77 -19.56
C ILE A 62 8.91 22.35 -19.95
N ALA A 63 9.65 21.70 -20.84
CA ALA A 63 9.31 20.35 -21.29
C ALA A 63 9.35 19.33 -20.13
N LEU A 64 10.38 19.40 -19.27
CA LEU A 64 10.48 18.58 -18.07
C LEU A 64 9.36 18.88 -17.07
N SER A 65 8.88 20.12 -16.97
CA SER A 65 7.71 20.47 -16.14
C SER A 65 6.45 19.75 -16.62
N VAL A 66 6.25 19.68 -17.94
CA VAL A 66 5.11 18.96 -18.54
C VAL A 66 5.23 17.45 -18.30
N ARG A 67 6.42 16.87 -18.50
CA ARG A 67 6.73 15.47 -18.16
C ARG A 67 6.45 15.18 -16.67
N GLY A 68 6.94 16.03 -15.78
CA GLY A 68 6.72 15.93 -14.34
C GLY A 68 5.22 15.93 -13.99
N ASN A 69 4.42 16.80 -14.61
CA ASN A 69 2.97 16.81 -14.43
C ASN A 69 2.31 15.49 -14.88
N MET A 70 2.76 14.91 -16.01
CA MET A 70 2.28 13.59 -16.44
C MET A 70 2.63 12.48 -15.45
N LEU A 71 3.85 12.49 -14.90
CA LEU A 71 4.29 11.51 -13.90
C LEU A 71 3.45 11.63 -12.61
N ILE A 72 3.15 12.85 -12.16
CA ILE A 72 2.22 13.10 -11.04
C ILE A 72 0.84 12.49 -11.33
N ASN A 73 0.31 12.64 -12.55
CA ASN A 73 -0.98 12.06 -12.95
C ASN A 73 -0.95 10.52 -13.00
N LYS A 74 0.19 9.93 -13.40
CA LYS A 74 0.45 8.48 -13.33
C LYS A 74 0.75 7.98 -11.93
N ARG A 75 0.80 8.86 -10.92
CA ARG A 75 1.20 8.58 -9.53
C ARG A 75 2.64 8.07 -9.37
N ASP A 76 3.50 8.34 -10.34
CA ASP A 76 4.93 8.06 -10.27
C ASP A 76 5.65 9.25 -9.63
N LEU A 77 5.52 9.36 -8.32
CA LEU A 77 5.96 10.55 -7.58
C LEU A 77 7.48 10.65 -7.46
N VAL A 78 8.19 9.51 -7.44
CA VAL A 78 9.66 9.49 -7.33
C VAL A 78 10.28 10.10 -8.59
N HIS A 79 9.95 9.56 -9.77
CA HIS A 79 10.46 10.11 -11.02
C HIS A 79 9.92 11.51 -11.30
N ALA A 80 8.70 11.85 -10.85
CA ALA A 80 8.19 13.21 -10.94
C ALA A 80 9.10 14.19 -10.19
N ILE A 81 9.46 13.89 -8.94
CA ILE A 81 10.33 14.74 -8.11
C ILE A 81 11.70 14.90 -8.76
N GLU A 82 12.31 13.81 -9.24
CA GLU A 82 13.61 13.84 -9.92
C GLU A 82 13.54 14.73 -11.18
N THR A 83 12.56 14.47 -12.05
CA THR A 83 12.34 15.21 -13.31
C THR A 83 12.12 16.71 -13.04
N LEU A 84 11.31 17.04 -12.04
CA LEU A 84 11.00 18.43 -11.69
C LEU A 84 12.16 19.12 -10.98
N SER A 85 13.01 18.38 -10.26
CA SER A 85 14.24 18.93 -9.70
C SER A 85 15.20 19.34 -10.81
N MET A 86 15.39 18.49 -11.83
CA MET A 86 16.15 18.87 -13.03
C MET A 86 15.56 20.10 -13.73
N ALA A 87 14.23 20.21 -13.80
CA ALA A 87 13.57 21.38 -14.39
C ALA A 87 13.88 22.66 -13.61
N VAL A 88 13.85 22.60 -12.27
CA VAL A 88 14.17 23.73 -11.38
C VAL A 88 15.66 24.08 -11.45
N ASP A 89 16.56 23.09 -11.54
CA ASP A 89 18.00 23.35 -11.67
C ASP A 89 18.35 24.06 -12.99
N LEU A 90 17.63 23.73 -14.08
CA LEU A 90 17.79 24.37 -15.39
C LEU A 90 17.20 25.79 -15.46
N ASP A 91 16.13 26.06 -14.71
CA ASP A 91 15.51 27.38 -14.61
C ASP A 91 14.92 27.59 -13.21
N PRO A 92 15.71 28.15 -12.27
CA PRO A 92 15.27 28.38 -10.89
C PRO A 92 14.09 29.35 -10.75
N ASP A 93 13.81 30.14 -11.80
CA ASP A 93 12.67 31.08 -11.84
C ASP A 93 11.42 30.45 -12.47
N ASN A 94 11.47 29.18 -12.90
CA ASN A 94 10.32 28.46 -13.41
C ASN A 94 9.35 28.08 -12.28
N VAL A 95 8.49 29.02 -11.92
CA VAL A 95 7.47 28.85 -10.87
C VAL A 95 6.47 27.73 -11.15
N VAL A 96 6.30 27.30 -12.41
CA VAL A 96 5.45 26.14 -12.74
C VAL A 96 6.13 24.84 -12.30
N ALA A 97 7.44 24.72 -12.56
CA ALA A 97 8.24 23.59 -12.08
C ALA A 97 8.26 23.51 -10.56
N LEU A 98 8.50 24.66 -9.88
CA LEU A 98 8.45 24.76 -8.42
C LEU A 98 7.09 24.30 -7.87
N ASN A 99 5.99 24.83 -8.41
CA ASN A 99 4.65 24.45 -7.96
C ASN A 99 4.36 22.95 -8.18
N LEU A 100 4.78 22.38 -9.32
CA LEU A 100 4.58 20.96 -9.61
C LEU A 100 5.46 20.08 -8.71
N ARG A 101 6.69 20.50 -8.41
CA ARG A 101 7.58 19.77 -7.50
C ARG A 101 7.02 19.80 -6.08
N GLY A 102 6.54 20.95 -5.64
CA GLY A 102 5.80 21.10 -4.40
C GLY A 102 4.60 20.15 -4.35
N LEU A 103 3.81 20.05 -5.43
CA LEU A 103 2.68 19.11 -5.52
C LEU A 103 3.12 17.64 -5.44
N ALA A 104 4.26 17.29 -6.04
CA ALA A 104 4.81 15.93 -5.96
C ALA A 104 5.32 15.59 -4.55
N TYR A 105 5.97 16.54 -3.87
CA TYR A 105 6.36 16.42 -2.46
C TYR A 105 5.14 16.28 -1.55
N GLU A 106 4.12 17.12 -1.74
CA GLU A 106 2.87 17.08 -0.99
C GLU A 106 2.21 15.70 -1.09
N ARG A 107 2.06 15.17 -2.32
CA ARG A 107 1.48 13.84 -2.56
C ARG A 107 2.33 12.69 -2.03
N SER A 108 3.60 12.96 -1.71
CA SER A 108 4.55 12.02 -1.10
C SER A 108 4.65 12.21 0.42
N GLY A 109 3.81 13.07 1.02
CA GLY A 109 3.79 13.37 2.47
C GLY A 109 4.95 14.22 2.95
N LYS A 110 5.70 14.86 2.06
CA LYS A 110 6.86 15.71 2.38
C LYS A 110 6.43 17.18 2.45
N ASP A 111 5.54 17.49 3.40
CA ASP A 111 4.86 18.79 3.50
C ASP A 111 5.82 19.97 3.68
N ASP A 112 6.92 19.81 4.42
CA ASP A 112 7.91 20.88 4.61
C ASP A 112 8.59 21.28 3.29
N LEU A 113 8.95 20.29 2.46
CA LEU A 113 9.54 20.54 1.14
C LEU A 113 8.51 21.15 0.19
N ALA A 114 7.26 20.70 0.26
CA ALA A 114 6.18 21.26 -0.53
C ALA A 114 5.91 22.73 -0.18
N MET A 115 5.86 23.06 1.11
CA MET A 115 5.70 24.43 1.60
C MET A 115 6.85 25.34 1.13
N ALA A 116 8.10 24.84 1.16
CA ALA A 116 9.25 25.60 0.68
C ALA A 116 9.11 25.94 -0.81
N ASP A 117 8.75 24.97 -1.65
CA ASP A 117 8.55 25.18 -3.09
C ASP A 117 7.37 26.12 -3.39
N TYR A 118 6.25 25.99 -2.68
CA TYR A 118 5.11 26.90 -2.82
C TYR A 118 5.47 28.33 -2.41
N ASN A 119 6.16 28.50 -1.28
CA ASN A 119 6.60 29.81 -0.83
C ASN A 119 7.59 30.45 -1.82
N LEU A 120 8.53 29.68 -2.36
CA LEU A 120 9.47 30.17 -3.36
C LEU A 120 8.75 30.56 -4.66
N ALA A 121 7.81 29.74 -5.13
CA ALA A 121 7.00 30.07 -6.31
C ALA A 121 6.23 31.39 -6.14
N LEU A 122 5.67 31.62 -4.94
CA LEU A 122 4.94 32.84 -4.59
C LEU A 122 5.85 34.06 -4.42
N GLN A 123 7.05 33.87 -3.85
CA GLN A 123 8.06 34.93 -3.77
C GLN A 123 8.48 35.40 -5.17
N LYS A 124 8.67 34.46 -6.09
CA LYS A 124 9.09 34.73 -7.48
C LYS A 124 7.96 35.33 -8.33
N ARG A 125 6.73 34.84 -8.16
CA ARG A 125 5.56 35.35 -8.88
C ARG A 125 4.33 35.40 -7.96
N PRO A 126 4.12 36.51 -7.22
CA PRO A 126 2.99 36.68 -6.31
C PRO A 126 1.61 36.62 -7.01
N THR A 127 1.56 36.79 -8.33
CA THR A 127 0.32 36.69 -9.12
C THR A 127 -0.01 35.27 -9.56
N TYR A 128 0.83 34.27 -9.22
CA TYR A 128 0.54 32.88 -9.54
C TYR A 128 -0.44 32.29 -8.51
N GLY A 129 -1.73 32.20 -8.87
CA GLY A 129 -2.77 31.79 -7.93
C GLY A 129 -2.72 30.33 -7.48
N VAL A 130 -2.17 29.41 -8.28
CA VAL A 130 -2.21 27.96 -8.00
C VAL A 130 -1.42 27.57 -6.74
N PRO A 131 -0.18 28.05 -6.51
CA PRO A 131 0.55 27.79 -5.26
C PRO A 131 -0.19 28.20 -3.99
N TYR A 132 -0.99 29.29 -4.01
CA TYR A 132 -1.79 29.67 -2.83
C TYR A 132 -2.79 28.58 -2.46
N ASN A 133 -3.50 27.99 -3.44
CA ASN A 133 -4.40 26.88 -3.17
C ASN A 133 -3.65 25.69 -2.57
N ASN A 134 -2.52 25.30 -3.16
CA ASN A 134 -1.81 24.11 -2.70
C ASN A 134 -1.21 24.33 -1.29
N ARG A 135 -0.68 25.53 -1.02
CA ARG A 135 -0.24 25.92 0.32
C ARG A 135 -1.39 25.92 1.33
N GLY A 136 -2.56 26.41 0.93
CA GLY A 136 -3.78 26.37 1.73
C GLY A 136 -4.18 24.96 2.15
N VAL A 137 -4.02 23.96 1.27
CA VAL A 137 -4.29 22.54 1.60
C VAL A 137 -3.38 22.05 2.73
N ILE A 138 -2.09 22.39 2.71
CA ILE A 138 -1.15 22.04 3.80
C ILE A 138 -1.51 22.77 5.09
N GLN A 139 -1.85 24.06 5.01
CA GLN A 139 -2.27 24.85 6.18
C GLN A 139 -3.53 24.28 6.85
N VAL A 140 -4.49 23.75 6.08
CA VAL A 140 -5.64 23.02 6.65
C VAL A 140 -5.19 21.80 7.45
N ARG A 141 -4.23 21.02 6.93
CA ARG A 141 -3.65 19.87 7.67
C ARG A 141 -2.96 20.29 8.97
N GLN A 142 -2.32 21.46 8.97
CA GLN A 142 -1.66 22.04 10.15
C GLN A 142 -2.64 22.73 11.12
N GLY A 143 -3.93 22.82 10.80
CA GLY A 143 -4.93 23.51 11.61
C GLY A 143 -4.91 25.04 11.47
N ALA A 144 -4.11 25.60 10.56
CA ALA A 144 -4.05 27.03 10.26
C ALA A 144 -5.22 27.46 9.35
N LEU A 145 -6.46 27.26 9.83
CA LEU A 145 -7.68 27.39 9.03
C LEU A 145 -7.89 28.81 8.49
N GLN A 146 -7.55 29.85 9.26
CA GLN A 146 -7.69 31.23 8.80
C GLN A 146 -6.71 31.58 7.68
N SER A 147 -5.44 31.17 7.82
CA SER A 147 -4.44 31.33 6.75
C SER A 147 -4.84 30.58 5.48
N ALA A 148 -5.37 29.36 5.63
CA ALA A 148 -5.87 28.60 4.49
C ALA A 148 -7.05 29.31 3.78
N LEU A 149 -7.96 29.93 4.53
CA LEU A 149 -9.08 30.68 3.97
C LEU A 149 -8.62 31.89 3.15
N GLU A 150 -7.61 32.60 3.64
CA GLU A 150 -6.96 33.73 2.95
C GLU A 150 -6.27 33.26 1.66
N ASP A 151 -5.47 32.20 1.74
CA ASP A 151 -4.76 31.62 0.61
C ASP A 151 -5.73 31.09 -0.48
N PHE A 152 -6.78 30.36 -0.10
CA PHE A 152 -7.80 29.94 -1.07
C PHE A 152 -8.51 31.14 -1.71
N SER A 153 -8.81 32.19 -0.94
CA SER A 153 -9.44 33.40 -1.46
C SER A 153 -8.53 34.15 -2.45
N LEU A 154 -7.24 34.19 -2.17
CA LEU A 154 -6.25 34.79 -3.07
C LEU A 154 -6.05 33.94 -4.33
N SER A 155 -6.06 32.61 -4.20
CA SER A 155 -6.04 31.69 -5.35
C SER A 155 -7.22 31.94 -6.30
N ILE A 156 -8.44 32.03 -5.77
CA ILE A 156 -9.65 32.33 -6.53
C ILE A 156 -9.57 33.70 -7.21
N LYS A 157 -9.12 34.73 -6.48
CA LYS A 157 -8.97 36.09 -7.03
C LYS A 157 -8.01 36.11 -8.22
N LEU A 158 -6.91 35.37 -8.14
CA LEU A 158 -5.86 35.34 -9.18
C LEU A 158 -6.16 34.35 -10.30
N THR A 159 -6.90 33.28 -10.01
CA THR A 159 -7.20 32.18 -10.96
C THR A 159 -8.68 31.77 -10.86
N PRO A 160 -9.62 32.64 -11.27
CA PRO A 160 -11.06 32.42 -11.05
C PRO A 160 -11.64 31.21 -11.77
N LYS A 161 -10.97 30.70 -12.82
CA LYS A 161 -11.35 29.47 -13.54
C LYS A 161 -10.75 28.19 -12.92
N PHE A 162 -9.98 28.30 -11.82
CA PHE A 162 -9.40 27.14 -11.14
C PHE A 162 -10.41 26.53 -10.18
N ILE A 163 -11.13 25.51 -10.65
CA ILE A 163 -12.21 24.85 -9.90
C ILE A 163 -11.79 24.39 -8.49
N LEU A 164 -10.56 23.90 -8.33
CA LEU A 164 -10.06 23.43 -7.03
C LEU A 164 -9.96 24.56 -5.99
N GLY A 165 -9.68 25.79 -6.40
CA GLY A 165 -9.67 26.94 -5.48
C GLY A 165 -11.04 27.16 -4.84
N TRP A 166 -12.09 27.15 -5.65
CA TRP A 166 -13.48 27.26 -5.20
C TRP A 166 -13.90 26.08 -4.32
N THR A 167 -13.67 24.85 -4.78
CA THR A 167 -14.12 23.67 -4.03
C THR A 167 -13.35 23.47 -2.72
N ASN A 168 -12.07 23.81 -2.65
CA ASN A 168 -11.30 23.76 -1.41
C ASN A 168 -11.73 24.85 -0.42
N ARG A 169 -11.98 26.08 -0.89
CA ARG A 169 -12.54 27.13 -0.03
C ARG A 169 -13.91 26.76 0.50
N ALA A 170 -14.77 26.21 -0.35
CA ALA A 170 -16.10 25.73 0.04
C ALA A 170 -16.02 24.65 1.11
N ARG A 171 -15.14 23.65 0.94
CA ARG A 171 -14.89 22.60 1.95
C ARG A 171 -14.42 23.20 3.28
N LEU A 172 -13.53 24.18 3.25
CA LEU A 172 -13.07 24.88 4.45
C LEU A 172 -14.19 25.69 5.11
N ARG A 173 -15.02 26.39 4.34
CA ARG A 173 -16.20 27.10 4.85
C ARG A 173 -17.21 26.15 5.49
N THR A 174 -17.44 24.98 4.90
CA THR A 174 -18.25 23.91 5.52
C THR A 174 -17.67 23.48 6.87
N LEU A 175 -16.35 23.32 6.98
CA LEU A 175 -15.67 23.00 8.25
C LEU A 175 -15.85 24.13 9.29
N LEU A 176 -15.79 25.39 8.84
CA LEU A 176 -16.03 26.59 9.65
C LEU A 176 -17.52 26.87 9.91
N LYS A 177 -18.42 26.01 9.43
CA LYS A 177 -19.89 26.14 9.51
C LYS A 177 -20.48 27.36 8.79
N ASP A 178 -19.71 27.99 7.90
CA ASP A 178 -20.21 28.98 6.93
C ASP A 178 -20.84 28.23 5.74
N TYR A 179 -22.01 27.62 5.98
CA TYR A 179 -22.66 26.77 4.99
C TYR A 179 -23.16 27.56 3.78
N ASP A 180 -23.69 28.76 3.98
CA ASP A 180 -24.16 29.60 2.89
C ASP A 180 -23.00 30.06 2.00
N GLY A 181 -21.88 30.47 2.59
CA GLY A 181 -20.66 30.79 1.85
C GLY A 181 -20.05 29.59 1.14
N ALA A 182 -20.16 28.37 1.71
CA ALA A 182 -19.73 27.15 1.04
C ALA A 182 -20.61 26.81 -0.17
N LEU A 183 -21.93 26.92 -0.04
CA LEU A 183 -22.87 26.68 -1.14
C LEU A 183 -22.70 27.70 -2.28
N ALA A 184 -22.43 28.97 -1.94
CA ALA A 184 -22.11 29.99 -2.93
C ALA A 184 -20.83 29.65 -3.72
N ASP A 185 -19.77 29.21 -3.04
CA ASP A 185 -18.53 28.78 -3.70
C ASP A 185 -18.73 27.53 -4.58
N PHE A 186 -19.55 26.57 -4.14
CA PHE A 186 -19.91 25.42 -4.98
C PHE A 186 -20.70 25.83 -6.23
N ALA A 187 -21.59 26.83 -6.12
CA ALA A 187 -22.33 27.36 -7.26
C ALA A 187 -21.39 28.04 -8.28
N GLU A 188 -20.36 28.75 -7.84
CA GLU A 188 -19.33 29.29 -8.74
C GLU A 188 -18.49 28.19 -9.40
N ALA A 189 -18.13 27.13 -8.64
CA ALA A 189 -17.44 25.98 -9.20
C ALA A 189 -18.27 25.25 -10.28
N GLU A 190 -19.59 25.16 -10.09
CA GLU A 190 -20.53 24.50 -11.00
C GLU A 190 -20.67 25.25 -12.33
N LYS A 191 -20.49 26.58 -12.34
CA LYS A 191 -20.42 27.37 -13.59
C LYS A 191 -19.16 27.06 -14.41
N ILE A 192 -18.09 26.59 -13.78
CA ILE A 192 -16.82 26.27 -14.45
C ILE A 192 -16.88 24.86 -15.05
N ASP A 193 -17.29 23.88 -14.25
CA ASP A 193 -17.49 22.49 -14.69
C ASP A 193 -18.73 21.89 -13.99
N PRO A 194 -19.89 21.86 -14.68
CA PRO A 194 -21.12 21.27 -14.14
C PRO A 194 -21.06 19.75 -13.93
N ALA A 195 -20.11 19.06 -14.56
CA ALA A 195 -19.98 17.60 -14.48
C ALA A 195 -19.02 17.14 -13.37
N ALA A 196 -18.35 18.09 -12.71
CA ALA A 196 -17.38 17.85 -11.66
C ALA A 196 -17.99 17.09 -10.45
N PRO A 197 -17.66 15.81 -10.25
CA PRO A 197 -18.30 14.98 -9.22
C PRO A 197 -18.02 15.47 -7.79
N GLN A 198 -16.89 16.15 -7.58
CA GLN A 198 -16.53 16.72 -6.28
C GLN A 198 -17.51 17.80 -5.80
N ILE A 199 -18.21 18.49 -6.70
CA ILE A 199 -19.16 19.54 -6.31
C ILE A 199 -20.36 18.90 -5.61
N ALA A 200 -21.07 18.01 -6.30
CA ALA A 200 -22.22 17.30 -5.74
C ALA A 200 -21.84 16.50 -4.48
N ALA A 201 -20.68 15.84 -4.48
CA ALA A 201 -20.24 15.06 -3.34
C ALA A 201 -20.00 15.92 -2.07
N ASN A 202 -19.39 17.09 -2.20
CA ASN A 202 -19.16 17.97 -1.05
C ASN A 202 -20.41 18.76 -0.65
N ARG A 203 -21.29 19.11 -1.60
CA ARG A 203 -22.58 19.74 -1.34
C ARG A 203 -23.52 18.80 -0.57
N CYS A 204 -23.50 17.50 -0.90
CA CYS A 204 -24.19 16.47 -0.13
C CYS A 204 -23.83 16.50 1.37
N ILE A 205 -22.54 16.54 1.72
CA ILE A 205 -22.10 16.66 3.13
C ILE A 205 -22.52 18.00 3.75
N THR A 206 -22.41 19.09 2.99
CA THR A 206 -22.78 20.43 3.46
C THR A 206 -24.26 20.50 3.83
N TYR A 207 -25.15 20.03 2.94
CA TYR A 207 -26.58 19.92 3.24
C TYR A 207 -26.88 18.97 4.40
N GLY A 208 -26.15 17.85 4.51
CA GLY A 208 -26.27 16.92 5.63
C GLY A 208 -25.98 17.60 6.97
N LEU A 209 -24.91 18.39 7.05
CA LEU A 209 -24.54 19.14 8.25
C LEU A 209 -25.54 20.26 8.58
N MET A 210 -26.25 20.80 7.59
CA MET A 210 -27.37 21.73 7.77
C MET A 210 -28.68 21.05 8.22
N GLY A 211 -28.72 19.71 8.27
CA GLY A 211 -29.96 18.95 8.51
C GLY A 211 -30.90 18.88 7.30
N LYS A 212 -30.47 19.37 6.13
CA LYS A 212 -31.22 19.36 4.86
C LYS A 212 -31.07 18.01 4.15
N PHE A 213 -31.52 16.94 4.81
CA PHE A 213 -31.22 15.56 4.40
C PHE A 213 -31.74 15.18 3.01
N ASP A 214 -32.90 15.67 2.59
CA ASP A 214 -33.46 15.34 1.27
C ASP A 214 -32.61 15.93 0.14
N GLN A 215 -32.13 17.17 0.32
CA GLN A 215 -31.21 17.83 -0.63
C GLN A 215 -29.85 17.11 -0.66
N ALA A 216 -29.35 16.73 0.52
CA ALA A 216 -28.11 15.97 0.64
C ALA A 216 -28.18 14.62 -0.09
N LEU A 217 -29.25 13.85 0.14
CA LEU A 217 -29.46 12.55 -0.48
C LEU A 217 -29.69 12.67 -1.99
N ALA A 218 -30.37 13.72 -2.46
CA ALA A 218 -30.52 13.98 -3.89
C ALA A 218 -29.16 14.14 -4.59
N ASP A 219 -28.25 14.96 -4.04
CA ASP A 219 -26.91 15.16 -4.59
C ASP A 219 -26.08 13.86 -4.60
N CYS A 220 -26.06 13.15 -3.47
CA CYS A 220 -25.32 11.91 -3.36
C CYS A 220 -25.89 10.79 -4.25
N ASN A 221 -27.22 10.65 -4.34
CA ASN A 221 -27.86 9.63 -5.19
C ASN A 221 -27.64 9.93 -6.67
N GLY A 222 -27.82 11.17 -7.11
CA GLY A 222 -27.58 11.54 -8.50
C GLY A 222 -26.13 11.31 -8.94
N LEU A 223 -25.16 11.48 -8.03
CA LEU A 223 -23.76 11.14 -8.30
C LEU A 223 -23.53 9.63 -8.34
N ILE A 224 -24.12 8.85 -7.43
CA ILE A 224 -24.00 7.38 -7.40
C ILE A 224 -24.67 6.74 -8.61
N GLU A 225 -25.81 7.26 -9.08
CA GLU A 225 -26.48 6.80 -10.29
C GLU A 225 -25.58 6.93 -11.52
N LYS A 226 -24.88 8.07 -11.65
CA LYS A 226 -23.92 8.30 -12.73
C LYS A 226 -22.61 7.52 -12.55
N GLN A 227 -22.17 7.32 -11.31
CA GLN A 227 -20.91 6.68 -10.96
C GLN A 227 -21.10 5.63 -9.84
N PRO A 228 -21.62 4.43 -10.16
CA PRO A 228 -22.03 3.45 -9.15
C PRO A 228 -20.91 2.93 -8.24
N ARG A 229 -19.65 3.05 -8.66
CA ARG A 229 -18.47 2.62 -7.89
C ARG A 229 -17.73 3.80 -7.23
N ASN A 230 -18.30 5.00 -7.23
CA ASN A 230 -17.71 6.16 -6.56
C ASN A 230 -17.82 6.02 -5.03
N VAL A 231 -16.77 5.44 -4.43
CA VAL A 231 -16.72 5.16 -2.98
C VAL A 231 -16.84 6.43 -2.14
N TYR A 232 -16.36 7.57 -2.64
CA TYR A 232 -16.47 8.85 -1.95
C TYR A 232 -17.93 9.30 -1.82
N ALA A 233 -18.70 9.22 -2.91
CA ALA A 233 -20.13 9.53 -2.90
C ALA A 233 -20.94 8.55 -2.01
N ILE A 234 -20.61 7.25 -2.07
CA ILE A 234 -21.26 6.23 -1.23
C ILE A 234 -21.01 6.50 0.26
N ASN A 235 -19.77 6.83 0.64
CA ASN A 235 -19.42 7.21 2.01
C ASN A 235 -20.16 8.46 2.44
N ASN A 236 -20.18 9.52 1.61
CA ASN A 236 -20.88 10.75 1.96
C ASN A 236 -22.38 10.53 2.15
N ARG A 237 -23.01 9.67 1.34
CA ARG A 237 -24.41 9.29 1.52
C ARG A 237 -24.62 8.55 2.84
N ALA A 238 -23.73 7.63 3.20
CA ALA A 238 -23.78 6.91 4.46
C ALA A 238 -23.61 7.88 5.66
N ASP A 239 -22.68 8.84 5.56
CA ASP A 239 -22.48 9.90 6.55
C ASP A 239 -23.77 10.74 6.73
N VAL A 240 -24.48 11.07 5.66
CA VAL A 240 -25.78 11.77 5.72
C VAL A 240 -26.84 10.93 6.44
N TYR A 241 -26.89 9.61 6.20
CA TYR A 241 -27.79 8.72 6.95
C TYR A 241 -27.43 8.66 8.43
N VAL A 242 -26.15 8.68 8.80
CA VAL A 242 -25.71 8.82 10.20
C VAL A 242 -26.23 10.13 10.81
N MET A 243 -26.09 11.25 10.10
CA MET A 243 -26.59 12.56 10.57
C MET A 243 -28.11 12.57 10.73
N LYS A 244 -28.84 11.85 9.86
CA LYS A 244 -30.30 11.66 9.94
C LYS A 244 -30.72 10.70 11.06
N GLY A 245 -29.79 9.92 11.61
CA GLY A 245 -30.04 8.89 12.63
C GLY A 245 -30.46 7.52 12.09
N ASP A 246 -30.44 7.32 10.77
CA ASP A 246 -30.75 6.04 10.13
C ASP A 246 -29.49 5.18 10.02
N PHE A 247 -29.16 4.50 11.13
CA PHE A 247 -27.95 3.69 11.21
C PHE A 247 -27.99 2.45 10.30
N ASP A 248 -29.16 1.89 10.01
CA ASP A 248 -29.25 0.69 9.17
C ASP A 248 -29.02 1.04 7.69
N ALA A 249 -29.52 2.18 7.21
CA ALA A 249 -29.18 2.69 5.88
C ALA A 249 -27.69 3.09 5.79
N ALA A 250 -27.14 3.71 6.83
CA ALA A 250 -25.71 4.05 6.88
C ALA A 250 -24.81 2.80 6.81
N LEU A 251 -25.12 1.75 7.60
CA LEU A 251 -24.38 0.48 7.59
C LEU A 251 -24.40 -0.17 6.19
N LYS A 252 -25.53 -0.17 5.50
CA LYS A 252 -25.61 -0.65 4.11
C LYS A 252 -24.67 0.14 3.19
N GLY A 253 -24.63 1.46 3.34
CA GLY A 253 -23.74 2.33 2.58
C GLY A 253 -22.26 2.03 2.85
N TYR A 254 -21.82 1.97 4.11
CA TYR A 254 -20.43 1.67 4.44
C TYR A 254 -20.03 0.24 4.04
N ASN A 255 -20.94 -0.74 4.14
CA ASN A 255 -20.67 -2.09 3.64
C ASN A 255 -20.44 -2.11 2.12
N ALA A 256 -21.23 -1.36 1.35
CA ALA A 256 -21.02 -1.23 -0.09
C ALA A 256 -19.67 -0.54 -0.40
N ALA A 257 -19.31 0.51 0.35
CA ALA A 257 -18.02 1.17 0.21
C ALA A 257 -16.84 0.22 0.49
N ILE A 258 -16.91 -0.58 1.55
CA ILE A 258 -15.90 -1.57 1.93
C ILE A 258 -15.83 -2.72 0.92
N GLN A 259 -16.96 -3.13 0.34
CA GLN A 259 -16.96 -4.14 -0.72
C GLN A 259 -16.22 -3.66 -1.98
N ILE A 260 -16.30 -2.38 -2.30
CA ILE A 260 -15.57 -1.79 -3.45
C ILE A 260 -14.10 -1.53 -3.09
N ASN A 261 -13.84 -1.03 -1.88
CA ASN A 261 -12.51 -0.77 -1.37
C ASN A 261 -12.38 -1.33 0.07
N PRO A 262 -11.84 -2.56 0.22
CA PRO A 262 -11.70 -3.21 1.52
C PRO A 262 -10.85 -2.46 2.55
N ASN A 263 -10.01 -1.53 2.10
CA ASN A 263 -9.12 -0.72 2.94
C ASN A 263 -9.66 0.71 3.17
N ASN A 264 -10.97 0.92 3.00
CA ASN A 264 -11.56 2.25 3.15
C ASN A 264 -11.62 2.69 4.63
N ILE A 265 -10.63 3.48 5.05
CA ILE A 265 -10.48 3.99 6.42
C ILE A 265 -11.72 4.76 6.90
N ARG A 266 -12.30 5.63 6.06
CA ARG A 266 -13.49 6.42 6.43
C ARG A 266 -14.69 5.52 6.71
N ALA A 267 -14.95 4.54 5.84
CA ALA A 267 -16.06 3.62 5.99
C ALA A 267 -15.89 2.75 7.23
N HIS A 268 -14.69 2.21 7.47
CA HIS A 268 -14.40 1.43 8.68
C HIS A 268 -14.54 2.28 9.94
N SER A 269 -13.94 3.47 10.00
CA SER A 269 -14.04 4.35 11.18
C SER A 269 -15.48 4.74 11.50
N ALA A 270 -16.28 5.08 10.49
CA ALA A 270 -17.69 5.46 10.68
C ALA A 270 -18.58 4.26 11.03
N ARG A 271 -18.37 3.10 10.38
CA ARG A 271 -19.06 1.85 10.72
C ARG A 271 -18.75 1.41 12.16
N GLY A 272 -17.50 1.57 12.60
CA GLY A 272 -17.08 1.32 13.98
C GLY A 272 -17.82 2.18 15.00
N GLN A 273 -18.02 3.48 14.71
CA GLN A 273 -18.81 4.38 15.55
C GLN A 273 -20.28 3.97 15.66
N ILE A 274 -20.87 3.46 14.57
CA ILE A 274 -22.25 2.95 14.62
C ILE A 274 -22.31 1.70 15.50
N TYR A 275 -21.41 0.73 15.31
CA TYR A 275 -21.41 -0.49 16.13
C TYR A 275 -21.14 -0.20 17.61
N GLU A 276 -20.29 0.79 17.91
CA GLU A 276 -20.06 1.25 19.27
C GLU A 276 -21.34 1.80 19.91
N ARG A 277 -22.09 2.66 19.19
CA ARG A 277 -23.41 3.16 19.65
C ARG A 277 -24.43 2.04 19.82
N LYS A 278 -24.39 1.01 18.97
CA LYS A 278 -25.23 -0.20 19.08
C LYS A 278 -24.74 -1.17 20.17
N LYS A 279 -23.69 -0.83 20.92
CA LYS A 279 -23.04 -1.65 21.96
C LYS A 279 -22.42 -2.96 21.44
N ASP A 280 -22.26 -3.12 20.13
CA ASP A 280 -21.46 -4.18 19.54
C ASP A 280 -19.98 -3.78 19.53
N LEU A 281 -19.38 -3.80 20.71
CA LEU A 281 -17.99 -3.39 20.90
C LEU A 281 -16.99 -4.30 20.17
N ALA A 282 -17.39 -5.55 19.92
CA ALA A 282 -16.56 -6.51 19.22
C ALA A 282 -16.37 -6.11 17.76
N GLN A 283 -17.45 -5.68 17.10
CA GLN A 283 -17.37 -5.22 15.73
C GLN A 283 -16.83 -3.79 15.62
N ALA A 284 -17.18 -2.91 16.56
CA ALA A 284 -16.58 -1.58 16.65
C ALA A 284 -15.05 -1.63 16.70
N ARG A 285 -14.46 -2.47 17.56
CA ARG A 285 -12.99 -2.66 17.62
C ARG A 285 -12.39 -3.25 16.34
N ALA A 286 -13.10 -4.12 15.63
CA ALA A 286 -12.60 -4.68 14.37
C ALA A 286 -12.50 -3.60 13.30
N ASP A 287 -13.55 -2.79 13.20
CA ASP A 287 -13.62 -1.65 12.28
C ASP A 287 -12.61 -0.56 12.62
N TYR A 288 -12.48 -0.17 13.88
CA TYR A 288 -11.46 0.80 14.27
C TYR A 288 -10.03 0.31 14.01
N ARG A 289 -9.76 -0.98 14.17
CA ARG A 289 -8.45 -1.55 13.81
C ARG A 289 -8.18 -1.49 12.32
N ALA A 290 -9.15 -1.86 11.50
CA ALA A 290 -9.03 -1.75 10.04
C ALA A 290 -8.76 -0.30 9.62
N ALA A 291 -9.46 0.67 10.19
CA ALA A 291 -9.22 2.09 9.93
C ALA A 291 -7.87 2.60 10.47
N ALA A 292 -7.44 2.19 11.67
CA ALA A 292 -6.22 2.66 12.31
C ALA A 292 -4.94 2.22 11.58
N TYR A 293 -4.92 0.98 11.09
CA TYR A 293 -3.69 0.35 10.58
C TYR A 293 -3.72 0.05 9.08
N SER A 294 -4.75 0.49 8.35
CA SER A 294 -4.72 0.36 6.89
C SER A 294 -3.55 1.15 6.31
N LEU A 295 -2.74 0.49 5.47
CA LEU A 295 -1.57 1.10 4.86
C LEU A 295 -2.01 2.02 3.73
N THR A 296 -1.79 3.31 3.92
CA THR A 296 -1.93 4.32 2.85
C THR A 296 -0.59 5.02 2.68
N LYS A 297 -0.26 5.39 1.44
CA LYS A 297 0.95 6.19 1.18
C LYS A 297 0.82 7.61 1.77
N PHE A 298 -0.41 8.13 1.78
CA PHE A 298 -0.77 9.44 2.27
C PHE A 298 -2.26 9.45 2.63
N ASP A 299 -2.61 10.16 3.71
CA ASP A 299 -3.99 10.39 4.11
C ASP A 299 -4.40 11.83 3.78
N GLU A 300 -5.44 11.97 2.95
CA GLU A 300 -6.17 13.24 2.83
C GLU A 300 -6.70 13.68 4.21
N PRO A 301 -6.93 14.99 4.46
CA PRO A 301 -7.34 15.50 5.78
C PRO A 301 -8.52 14.73 6.41
N ASP A 302 -9.54 14.40 5.61
CA ASP A 302 -10.72 13.66 6.06
C ASP A 302 -10.39 12.21 6.46
N VAL A 303 -9.42 11.59 5.79
CA VAL A 303 -8.94 10.22 6.08
C VAL A 303 -8.06 10.23 7.33
N ALA A 304 -7.15 11.18 7.46
CA ALA A 304 -6.28 11.34 8.62
C ALA A 304 -7.12 11.54 9.90
N ARG A 305 -8.16 12.38 9.82
CA ARG A 305 -9.13 12.56 10.91
C ARG A 305 -9.87 11.26 11.24
N ALA A 306 -10.34 10.53 10.24
CA ALA A 306 -11.03 9.25 10.46
C ALA A 306 -10.11 8.20 11.09
N ARG A 307 -8.83 8.16 10.72
CA ARG A 307 -7.80 7.32 11.33
C ARG A 307 -7.54 7.71 12.78
N ALA A 308 -7.37 9.01 13.06
CA ALA A 308 -7.14 9.51 14.41
C ALA A 308 -8.31 9.15 15.35
N ILE A 309 -9.55 9.36 14.90
CA ILE A 309 -10.75 8.92 15.62
C ILE A 309 -10.69 7.41 15.86
N ALA A 310 -10.37 6.62 14.84
CA ALA A 310 -10.30 5.17 14.99
C ALA A 310 -9.22 4.73 15.99
N GLN A 311 -8.04 5.35 15.98
CA GLN A 311 -6.97 5.09 16.95
C GLN A 311 -7.39 5.44 18.37
N GLU A 312 -7.99 6.61 18.57
CA GLU A 312 -8.50 7.06 19.88
C GLU A 312 -9.59 6.11 20.40
N ARG A 313 -10.62 5.82 19.59
CA ARG A 313 -11.70 4.92 19.99
C ARG A 313 -11.21 3.50 20.21
N LEU A 314 -10.28 3.00 19.39
CA LEU A 314 -9.68 1.69 19.58
C LEU A 314 -8.95 1.61 20.92
N ALA A 315 -8.15 2.63 21.26
CA ALA A 315 -7.46 2.71 22.55
C ALA A 315 -8.45 2.74 23.72
N ALA A 316 -9.53 3.52 23.61
CA ALA A 316 -10.57 3.60 24.64
C ALA A 316 -11.34 2.28 24.83
N LEU A 317 -11.54 1.51 23.76
CA LEU A 317 -12.27 0.24 23.78
C LEU A 317 -11.39 -0.99 24.06
N THR A 318 -10.07 -0.80 24.12
CA THR A 318 -9.12 -1.87 24.43
C THR A 318 -8.83 -1.84 25.94
N PRO A 319 -9.04 -2.94 26.68
CA PRO A 319 -8.76 -2.97 28.10
C PRO A 319 -7.30 -2.61 28.39
N GLN A 320 -7.08 -1.56 29.17
CA GLN A 320 -5.80 -1.27 29.79
C GLN A 320 -5.60 -2.29 30.93
N THR A 321 -5.05 -3.47 30.62
CA THR A 321 -4.75 -4.44 31.67
C THR A 321 -3.45 -4.02 32.37
N PRO A 322 -3.43 -3.80 33.70
CA PRO A 322 -2.19 -3.66 34.45
C PRO A 322 -1.36 -4.94 34.29
N GLY A 323 -0.04 -4.80 34.18
CA GLY A 323 0.91 -5.89 33.94
C GLY A 323 0.63 -7.12 34.82
N GLY A 324 0.19 -8.20 34.17
CA GLY A 324 0.09 -9.54 34.73
C GLY A 324 0.64 -10.54 33.73
N ALA A 325 1.40 -11.52 34.22
CA ALA A 325 2.05 -12.56 33.42
C ALA A 325 1.07 -13.29 32.46
N PRO A 326 1.52 -13.83 31.32
CA PRO A 326 0.63 -14.38 30.31
C PRO A 326 0.02 -15.70 30.80
N THR A 327 -1.28 -15.71 31.10
CA THR A 327 -2.02 -16.87 31.63
C THR A 327 -2.55 -17.84 30.55
N GLY A 328 -1.89 -17.96 29.39
CA GLY A 328 -2.32 -18.82 28.28
C GLY A 328 -1.34 -19.94 27.94
N ARG A 329 -1.82 -21.11 27.49
CA ARG A 329 -0.97 -22.24 27.07
C ARG A 329 -0.29 -21.91 25.73
N ARG A 330 1.03 -22.01 25.67
CA ARG A 330 1.87 -21.70 24.51
C ARG A 330 2.64 -22.95 24.08
N VAL A 331 2.52 -23.31 22.81
CA VAL A 331 3.17 -24.49 22.22
C VAL A 331 3.95 -24.12 20.96
N ALA A 332 5.04 -24.82 20.71
CA ALA A 332 5.86 -24.62 19.53
C ALA A 332 6.33 -25.94 18.90
N LEU A 333 6.43 -25.94 17.57
CA LEU A 333 7.13 -26.95 16.78
C LEU A 333 8.32 -26.28 16.10
N VAL A 334 9.51 -26.83 16.31
CA VAL A 334 10.77 -26.25 15.86
C VAL A 334 11.51 -27.30 15.04
N ILE A 335 11.63 -27.06 13.73
CA ILE A 335 12.18 -27.99 12.75
C ILE A 335 13.47 -27.39 12.18
N GLY A 336 14.55 -28.17 12.16
CA GLY A 336 15.80 -27.84 11.48
C GLY A 336 16.24 -28.97 10.56
N ASN A 337 16.15 -28.77 9.24
CA ASN A 337 16.57 -29.73 8.25
C ASN A 337 17.90 -29.30 7.62
N GLY A 338 18.92 -30.13 7.74
CA GLY A 338 20.26 -29.87 7.23
C GLY A 338 20.89 -31.04 6.48
N ALA A 339 20.59 -32.28 6.86
CA ALA A 339 21.20 -33.50 6.32
C ALA A 339 20.51 -33.99 5.02
N TYR A 340 20.42 -33.12 4.01
CA TYR A 340 19.78 -33.43 2.73
C TYR A 340 20.52 -34.53 1.96
N LYS A 341 19.77 -35.50 1.43
CA LYS A 341 20.33 -36.65 0.68
C LYS A 341 20.58 -36.36 -0.80
N ASN A 342 19.70 -35.56 -1.42
CA ASN A 342 19.67 -35.37 -2.88
C ASN A 342 20.09 -33.95 -3.32
N VAL A 343 20.40 -33.06 -2.37
CA VAL A 343 20.85 -31.67 -2.61
C VAL A 343 21.93 -31.32 -1.59
N HIS A 344 22.55 -30.15 -1.74
CA HIS A 344 23.59 -29.70 -0.81
C HIS A 344 23.07 -29.62 0.63
N ALA A 345 23.85 -30.19 1.56
CA ALA A 345 23.54 -30.18 2.98
C ALA A 345 23.69 -28.76 3.55
N LEU A 346 22.85 -28.41 4.51
CA LEU A 346 22.92 -27.14 5.24
C LEU A 346 23.33 -27.45 6.70
N PRO A 347 24.54 -27.06 7.14
CA PRO A 347 24.99 -27.38 8.50
C PRO A 347 24.36 -26.49 9.60
N ASN A 348 23.77 -25.34 9.23
CA ASN A 348 23.26 -24.34 10.16
C ASN A 348 21.82 -24.60 10.67
N PRO A 349 20.85 -25.06 9.86
CA PRO A 349 19.47 -25.24 10.32
C PRO A 349 19.28 -26.09 11.59
N PRO A 350 20.03 -27.19 11.81
CA PRO A 350 19.97 -27.91 13.09
C PRO A 350 20.47 -27.10 14.31
N ARG A 351 21.39 -26.14 14.11
CA ARG A 351 21.88 -25.24 15.17
C ARG A 351 20.87 -24.15 15.47
N ASP A 352 20.40 -23.48 14.42
CA ASP A 352 19.40 -22.40 14.49
C ASP A 352 18.12 -22.89 15.18
N SER A 353 17.62 -24.06 14.77
CA SER A 353 16.46 -24.69 15.40
C SER A 353 16.68 -25.01 16.88
N LYS A 354 17.89 -25.42 17.28
CA LYS A 354 18.23 -25.64 18.70
C LYS A 354 18.26 -24.34 19.51
N LEU A 355 18.84 -23.28 18.94
CA LEU A 355 18.87 -21.94 19.56
C LEU A 355 17.45 -21.43 19.80
N ILE A 356 16.61 -21.45 18.77
CA ILE A 356 15.22 -20.97 18.86
C ILE A 356 14.38 -21.84 19.79
N ALA A 357 14.55 -23.16 19.77
CA ALA A 357 13.86 -24.04 20.72
C ALA A 357 14.24 -23.73 22.17
N GLY A 358 15.50 -23.40 22.45
CA GLY A 358 15.95 -22.93 23.76
C GLY A 358 15.29 -21.61 24.15
N ALA A 359 15.36 -20.61 23.28
CA ALA A 359 14.79 -19.29 23.55
C ALA A 359 13.27 -19.32 23.77
N LEU A 360 12.53 -20.16 23.03
CA LEU A 360 11.08 -20.34 23.24
C LEU A 360 10.76 -20.97 24.60
N ARG A 361 11.56 -21.94 25.07
CA ARG A 361 11.41 -22.51 26.41
C ARG A 361 11.67 -21.44 27.49
N ASP A 362 12.70 -20.63 27.31
CA ASP A 362 13.06 -19.55 28.25
C ASP A 362 11.94 -18.52 28.43
N VAL A 363 11.17 -18.23 27.38
CA VAL A 363 10.05 -17.26 27.39
C VAL A 363 8.69 -17.90 27.72
N GLY A 364 8.70 -19.12 28.24
CA GLY A 364 7.52 -19.74 28.86
C GLY A 364 6.62 -20.55 27.93
N PHE A 365 7.14 -21.09 26.81
CA PHE A 365 6.43 -22.12 26.05
C PHE A 365 6.45 -23.45 26.80
N GLN A 366 5.27 -23.99 27.13
CA GLN A 366 5.16 -25.22 27.93
C GLN A 366 5.50 -26.48 27.13
N THR A 367 5.18 -26.50 25.84
CA THR A 367 5.53 -27.60 24.94
C THR A 367 6.35 -27.05 23.77
N VAL A 368 7.59 -27.52 23.62
CA VAL A 368 8.45 -27.22 22.46
C VAL A 368 8.89 -28.53 21.83
N ILE A 369 8.20 -28.93 20.76
CA ILE A 369 8.52 -30.13 19.96
C ILE A 369 9.70 -29.76 19.07
N SER A 370 10.86 -30.33 19.34
CA SER A 370 12.06 -30.15 18.52
C SER A 370 12.22 -31.35 17.59
N ALA A 371 12.41 -31.08 16.31
CA ALA A 371 12.62 -32.10 15.28
C ALA A 371 13.75 -31.68 14.35
N SER A 372 14.54 -32.64 13.89
CA SER A 372 15.67 -32.37 13.00
C SER A 372 15.74 -33.43 11.92
N ASP A 373 16.17 -33.01 10.73
CA ASP A 373 16.40 -33.86 9.56
C ASP A 373 15.21 -34.78 9.25
N LEU A 374 14.02 -34.17 9.17
CA LEU A 374 12.78 -34.89 8.96
C LEU A 374 12.67 -35.40 7.52
N THR A 375 12.39 -36.70 7.38
CA THR A 375 11.85 -37.27 6.15
C THR A 375 10.41 -36.77 5.93
N ARG A 376 9.89 -36.86 4.71
CA ARG A 376 8.55 -36.37 4.40
C ARG A 376 7.48 -36.93 5.35
N ASP A 377 7.45 -38.24 5.54
CA ASP A 377 6.46 -38.89 6.39
C ASP A 377 6.56 -38.44 7.86
N LYS A 378 7.78 -38.32 8.38
CA LYS A 378 8.02 -37.82 9.75
C LYS A 378 7.69 -36.33 9.88
N PHE A 379 7.82 -35.56 8.80
CA PHE A 379 7.39 -34.17 8.76
C PHE A 379 5.88 -34.07 8.95
N PHE A 380 5.10 -34.86 8.21
CA PHE A 380 3.65 -34.92 8.37
C PHE A 380 3.23 -35.42 9.76
N GLU A 381 3.90 -36.44 10.29
CA GLU A 381 3.66 -36.93 11.65
C GLU A 381 3.93 -35.84 12.70
N ALA A 382 5.01 -35.07 12.55
CA ALA A 382 5.31 -33.95 13.43
C ALA A 382 4.25 -32.84 13.35
N LEU A 383 3.76 -32.51 12.15
CA LEU A 383 2.68 -31.54 11.97
C LEU A 383 1.37 -32.01 12.60
N GLN A 384 1.01 -33.29 12.44
CA GLN A 384 -0.19 -33.88 13.05
C GLN A 384 -0.10 -33.87 14.58
N THR A 385 1.05 -34.30 15.12
CA THR A 385 1.32 -34.28 16.57
C THR A 385 1.22 -32.87 17.13
N PHE A 386 1.80 -31.89 16.41
CA PHE A 386 1.76 -30.50 16.82
C PHE A 386 0.35 -29.89 16.71
N ALA A 387 -0.42 -30.21 15.68
CA ALA A 387 -1.79 -29.73 15.52
C ALA A 387 -2.67 -30.13 16.71
N ALA A 388 -2.53 -31.37 17.20
CA ALA A 388 -3.24 -31.85 18.40
C ALA A 388 -2.86 -31.08 19.69
N GLU A 389 -1.63 -30.56 19.77
CA GLU A 389 -1.20 -29.68 20.85
C GLU A 389 -1.69 -28.23 20.67
N ALA A 390 -1.73 -27.75 19.42
CA ALA A 390 -2.20 -26.41 19.07
C ALA A 390 -3.70 -26.21 19.37
N GLU A 391 -4.54 -27.23 19.20
CA GLU A 391 -5.97 -27.22 19.57
C GLU A 391 -6.22 -26.85 21.04
N LYS A 392 -5.25 -27.18 21.91
CA LYS A 392 -5.34 -26.95 23.36
C LYS A 392 -4.68 -25.63 23.76
N ALA A 393 -4.08 -24.90 22.83
CA ALA A 393 -3.19 -23.77 23.09
C ALA A 393 -3.80 -22.42 22.70
N ASP A 394 -3.38 -21.39 23.42
CA ASP A 394 -3.64 -20.00 23.06
C ASP A 394 -2.63 -19.51 22.01
N TRP A 395 -1.37 -19.97 22.09
CA TRP A 395 -0.34 -19.68 21.12
C TRP A 395 0.18 -20.97 20.49
N ALA A 396 0.25 -21.00 19.16
CA ALA A 396 0.96 -22.01 18.40
C ALA A 396 1.99 -21.33 17.50
N VAL A 397 3.25 -21.76 17.63
CA VAL A 397 4.38 -21.28 16.83
C VAL A 397 5.00 -22.44 16.06
N VAL A 398 5.14 -22.31 14.74
CA VAL A 398 6.05 -23.19 13.98
C VAL A 398 7.27 -22.38 13.58
N TYR A 399 8.45 -22.93 13.86
CA TYR A 399 9.72 -22.45 13.33
C TYR A 399 10.29 -23.52 12.40
N TYR A 400 10.66 -23.13 11.18
CA TYR A 400 11.33 -24.01 10.23
C TYR A 400 12.61 -23.36 9.73
N ALA A 401 13.72 -24.10 9.81
CA ALA A 401 14.96 -23.79 9.13
C ALA A 401 15.35 -24.90 8.13
N GLY A 402 15.76 -24.51 6.93
CA GLY A 402 16.13 -25.45 5.85
C GLY A 402 15.94 -24.87 4.44
N HIS A 403 15.84 -25.74 3.44
CA HIS A 403 15.49 -25.34 2.06
C HIS A 403 13.98 -25.13 1.89
N GLY A 404 13.60 -24.15 1.09
CA GLY A 404 12.24 -23.92 0.64
C GLY A 404 12.20 -23.39 -0.79
N PHE A 405 11.13 -23.68 -1.52
CA PHE A 405 10.99 -23.21 -2.90
C PHE A 405 9.53 -22.96 -3.28
N GLU A 406 9.32 -22.28 -4.41
CA GLU A 406 8.00 -22.07 -4.99
C GLU A 406 7.89 -22.78 -6.34
N ILE A 407 6.80 -23.51 -6.55
CA ILE A 407 6.42 -24.05 -7.86
C ILE A 407 4.93 -23.78 -8.08
N GLY A 408 4.59 -23.13 -9.19
CA GLY A 408 3.20 -22.90 -9.59
C GLY A 408 2.39 -22.03 -8.62
N GLY A 409 3.04 -21.12 -7.89
CA GLY A 409 2.38 -20.27 -6.89
C GLY A 409 2.21 -20.92 -5.51
N VAL A 410 2.69 -22.15 -5.33
CA VAL A 410 2.63 -22.89 -4.06
C VAL A 410 4.00 -22.93 -3.42
N ASN A 411 4.01 -22.67 -2.10
CA ASN A 411 5.21 -22.56 -1.28
C ASN A 411 5.51 -23.90 -0.62
N TYR A 412 6.68 -24.48 -0.86
CA TYR A 412 7.07 -25.79 -0.33
C TYR A 412 8.28 -25.70 0.61
N LEU A 413 8.23 -26.47 1.70
CA LEU A 413 9.34 -26.78 2.60
C LEU A 413 9.94 -28.14 2.22
N VAL A 414 11.25 -28.29 2.33
CA VAL A 414 11.96 -29.47 1.81
C VAL A 414 12.33 -30.46 2.94
N PRO A 415 11.77 -31.69 2.93
CA PRO A 415 12.26 -32.82 3.73
C PRO A 415 13.65 -33.30 3.30
N VAL A 416 14.41 -33.93 4.19
CA VAL A 416 15.80 -34.33 3.89
C VAL A 416 15.92 -35.46 2.85
N ASP A 417 14.84 -36.21 2.63
CA ASP A 417 14.75 -37.29 1.64
C ASP A 417 14.09 -36.87 0.33
N ALA A 418 13.65 -35.62 0.20
CA ALA A 418 12.96 -35.12 -0.99
C ALA A 418 13.82 -35.31 -2.25
N LYS A 419 13.18 -35.82 -3.32
CA LYS A 419 13.81 -36.02 -4.62
C LYS A 419 12.87 -35.54 -5.72
N LEU A 420 13.15 -34.38 -6.28
CA LEU A 420 12.36 -33.82 -7.38
C LEU A 420 13.06 -34.12 -8.71
N ALA A 421 12.49 -35.01 -9.53
CA ALA A 421 12.97 -35.26 -10.89
C ALA A 421 12.28 -34.33 -11.90
N ALA A 422 11.03 -33.96 -11.63
CA ALA A 422 10.25 -32.97 -12.38
C ALA A 422 9.50 -32.02 -11.43
N ASP A 423 9.12 -30.85 -11.94
CA ASP A 423 8.33 -29.85 -11.20
C ASP A 423 7.00 -30.38 -10.63
N ARG A 424 6.35 -31.30 -11.33
CA ARG A 424 5.14 -32.01 -10.86
C ARG A 424 5.36 -32.86 -9.59
N ASP A 425 6.59 -33.23 -9.27
CA ASP A 425 6.88 -34.11 -8.13
C ASP A 425 6.77 -33.35 -6.80
N ALA A 426 6.77 -32.01 -6.82
CA ALA A 426 6.79 -31.14 -5.64
C ALA A 426 5.68 -31.47 -4.62
N GLU A 427 4.46 -31.70 -5.07
CA GLU A 427 3.31 -32.04 -4.21
C GLU A 427 3.51 -33.38 -3.45
N THR A 428 4.20 -34.32 -4.09
CA THR A 428 4.42 -35.67 -3.55
C THR A 428 5.73 -35.80 -2.77
N GLN A 429 6.69 -34.88 -2.97
CA GLN A 429 8.05 -34.97 -2.42
C GLN A 429 8.36 -33.91 -1.38
N ALA A 430 7.63 -32.79 -1.38
CA ALA A 430 7.81 -31.69 -0.43
C ALA A 430 6.56 -31.52 0.46
N VAL A 431 6.62 -30.55 1.37
CA VAL A 431 5.54 -30.21 2.30
C VAL A 431 5.05 -28.80 1.97
N ALA A 432 3.76 -28.65 1.67
CA ALA A 432 3.20 -27.35 1.32
C ALA A 432 3.09 -26.46 2.58
N LEU A 433 3.39 -25.17 2.46
CA LEU A 433 3.32 -24.21 3.57
C LEU A 433 1.90 -24.12 4.14
N GLU A 434 0.88 -24.32 3.31
CA GLU A 434 -0.53 -24.40 3.70
C GLU A 434 -0.77 -25.49 4.76
N GLN A 435 -0.04 -26.60 4.72
CA GLN A 435 -0.15 -27.68 5.70
C GLN A 435 0.44 -27.27 7.06
N VAL A 436 1.50 -26.45 7.04
CA VAL A 436 2.10 -25.88 8.25
C VAL A 436 1.19 -24.79 8.84
N ILE A 437 0.60 -23.96 7.97
CA ILE A 437 -0.42 -22.97 8.34
C ILE A 437 -1.62 -23.67 9.01
N ALA A 438 -2.08 -24.79 8.45
CA ALA A 438 -3.16 -25.58 9.03
C ALA A 438 -2.81 -26.12 10.43
N ALA A 439 -1.56 -26.53 10.64
CA ALA A 439 -1.12 -27.10 11.92
C ALA A 439 -1.16 -26.08 13.10
N VAL A 440 -0.89 -24.80 12.86
CA VAL A 440 -1.09 -23.75 13.89
C VAL A 440 -2.53 -23.24 13.93
N GLY A 441 -3.36 -23.59 12.94
CA GLY A 441 -4.69 -23.01 12.70
C GLY A 441 -5.66 -23.15 13.87
N ALA A 442 -5.53 -24.21 14.66
CA ALA A 442 -6.43 -24.52 15.76
C ALA A 442 -6.17 -23.73 17.06
N ALA A 443 -5.05 -22.99 17.15
CA ALA A 443 -4.77 -22.17 18.33
C ALA A 443 -5.77 -21.01 18.48
N ARG A 444 -6.06 -20.65 19.73
CA ARG A 444 -7.14 -19.70 20.07
C ARG A 444 -6.80 -18.25 19.83
N LYS A 445 -5.53 -17.85 20.05
CA LYS A 445 -5.10 -16.45 19.97
C LYS A 445 -4.03 -16.22 18.91
N VAL A 446 -2.80 -16.69 19.13
CA VAL A 446 -1.66 -16.41 18.25
C VAL A 446 -1.31 -17.62 17.42
N ARG A 447 -1.23 -17.42 16.11
CA ARG A 447 -0.84 -18.41 15.11
C ARG A 447 0.33 -17.83 14.33
N LEU A 448 1.53 -18.34 14.60
CA LEU A 448 2.76 -17.78 14.09
C LEU A 448 3.56 -18.85 13.35
N VAL A 449 3.96 -18.56 12.12
CA VAL A 449 4.88 -19.41 11.35
C VAL A 449 6.11 -18.58 11.01
N ILE A 450 7.29 -19.06 11.40
CA ILE A 450 8.58 -18.41 11.17
C ILE A 450 9.40 -19.32 10.26
N LEU A 451 9.86 -18.76 9.15
CA LEU A 451 10.57 -19.47 8.09
C LEU A 451 11.96 -18.87 7.92
N ASP A 452 12.96 -19.56 8.48
CA ASP A 452 14.40 -19.32 8.28
C ASP A 452 14.92 -20.24 7.17
N ALA A 453 14.35 -20.08 5.97
CA ALA A 453 14.63 -20.94 4.84
C ALA A 453 15.22 -20.17 3.66
N CYS A 454 16.23 -20.77 3.02
CA CYS A 454 16.71 -20.35 1.72
C CYS A 454 15.55 -20.47 0.72
N ARG A 455 15.23 -19.39 -0.01
CA ARG A 455 14.11 -19.31 -0.95
C ARG A 455 14.47 -19.81 -2.36
N ASP A 456 15.66 -20.37 -2.52
CA ASP A 456 16.17 -20.89 -3.78
C ASP A 456 15.76 -22.36 -3.95
N ASN A 457 15.35 -22.75 -5.16
CA ASN A 457 15.03 -24.15 -5.45
C ASN A 457 16.32 -24.98 -5.63
N PRO A 458 16.71 -25.84 -4.68
CA PRO A 458 17.97 -26.58 -4.76
C PRO A 458 17.94 -27.68 -5.84
N PHE A 459 16.76 -27.99 -6.40
CA PHE A 459 16.58 -28.98 -7.48
C PHE A 459 16.54 -28.33 -8.87
N ALA A 460 16.48 -27.00 -8.97
CA ALA A 460 16.36 -26.29 -10.25
C ALA A 460 17.42 -26.68 -11.31
N PRO A 461 18.69 -26.96 -10.96
CA PRO A 461 19.70 -27.34 -11.96
C PRO A 461 19.47 -28.72 -12.60
N THR A 462 18.76 -29.63 -11.92
CA THR A 462 18.65 -31.05 -12.32
C THR A 462 17.22 -31.49 -12.64
N MET A 463 16.23 -30.66 -12.32
CA MET A 463 14.80 -30.96 -12.45
C MET A 463 14.27 -30.65 -13.87
N GLN A 464 13.44 -31.54 -14.41
CA GLN A 464 12.71 -31.32 -15.66
C GLN A 464 11.50 -30.39 -15.45
N ARG A 465 11.38 -29.36 -16.29
CA ARG A 465 10.24 -28.42 -16.29
C ARG A 465 9.12 -28.98 -17.20
N THR A 466 8.02 -29.45 -16.62
CA THR A 466 6.92 -30.12 -17.33
C THR A 466 5.60 -29.33 -17.32
N LEU A 467 5.49 -28.29 -16.49
CA LEU A 467 4.31 -27.42 -16.42
C LEU A 467 4.42 -26.24 -17.42
N SER A 468 3.40 -26.03 -18.27
CA SER A 468 3.34 -24.96 -19.29
C SER A 468 3.00 -23.56 -18.75
N LEU A 469 3.13 -23.34 -17.44
CA LEU A 469 2.95 -22.03 -16.83
C LEU A 469 4.27 -21.24 -16.93
N LYS A 470 4.19 -19.92 -17.11
CA LYS A 470 5.35 -19.02 -16.98
C LYS A 470 5.92 -19.18 -15.56
N LEU A 471 6.88 -20.08 -15.41
CA LEU A 471 7.68 -20.24 -14.21
C LEU A 471 8.50 -18.96 -14.05
N VAL A 472 8.01 -18.07 -13.20
CA VAL A 472 8.82 -16.98 -12.68
C VAL A 472 9.77 -17.63 -11.66
N ASP A 473 11.08 -17.60 -11.93
CA ASP A 473 12.13 -18.07 -10.99
C ASP A 473 12.27 -17.08 -9.80
N LYS A 474 11.16 -16.79 -9.11
CA LYS A 474 11.13 -15.87 -7.97
C LYS A 474 10.34 -16.53 -6.85
N GLY A 475 11.01 -16.84 -5.74
CA GLY A 475 10.47 -17.62 -4.62
C GLY A 475 9.29 -17.00 -3.85
N PHE A 476 8.82 -17.75 -2.85
CA PHE A 476 7.46 -17.75 -2.29
C PHE A 476 6.45 -16.66 -2.71
N SER A 477 5.31 -17.12 -3.23
CA SER A 477 4.12 -16.36 -3.60
C SER A 477 3.47 -15.76 -2.35
N ASN A 478 2.85 -14.58 -2.53
CA ASN A 478 2.13 -13.86 -1.48
C ASN A 478 0.94 -14.70 -0.97
N ILE A 479 1.11 -15.36 0.17
CA ILE A 479 -0.03 -15.87 0.93
C ILE A 479 -0.52 -14.71 1.81
N GLU A 480 -1.74 -14.24 1.61
CA GLU A 480 -2.45 -13.42 2.60
C GLU A 480 -3.14 -14.38 3.58
N PRO A 481 -2.55 -14.66 4.75
CA PRO A 481 -3.17 -15.59 5.68
C PRO A 481 -4.45 -14.96 6.27
N GLY A 482 -5.42 -15.80 6.62
CA GLY A 482 -6.66 -15.35 7.28
C GLY A 482 -6.40 -14.58 8.58
N ALA A 483 -7.39 -13.82 9.04
CA ALA A 483 -7.26 -12.96 10.22
C ALA A 483 -6.73 -13.72 11.47
N GLY A 484 -5.74 -13.13 12.15
CA GLY A 484 -5.15 -13.68 13.37
C GLY A 484 -3.95 -14.62 13.15
N PHE A 485 -3.35 -14.55 11.98
CA PHE A 485 -2.22 -15.37 11.56
C PHE A 485 -1.08 -14.50 11.06
N MET A 486 0.15 -14.86 11.43
CA MET A 486 1.36 -14.14 11.06
C MET A 486 2.40 -15.10 10.49
N VAL A 487 2.91 -14.82 9.29
CA VAL A 487 4.09 -15.50 8.72
C VAL A 487 5.27 -14.53 8.78
N VAL A 488 6.41 -15.00 9.26
CA VAL A 488 7.66 -14.25 9.25
C VAL A 488 8.67 -15.01 8.41
N TYR A 489 9.31 -14.31 7.48
CA TYR A 489 10.39 -14.83 6.65
C TYR A 489 11.70 -14.16 7.03
N ALA A 490 12.78 -14.94 7.10
CA ALA A 490 14.11 -14.44 7.39
C ALA A 490 14.66 -13.49 6.32
N ALA A 491 14.18 -13.59 5.07
CA ALA A 491 14.52 -12.71 3.96
C ALA A 491 13.27 -12.39 3.11
N LYS A 492 13.21 -11.17 2.56
CA LYS A 492 12.14 -10.73 1.66
C LYS A 492 12.28 -11.39 0.29
N HIS A 493 11.29 -11.18 -0.56
CA HIS A 493 11.26 -11.72 -1.91
C HIS A 493 12.48 -11.27 -2.74
N GLY A 494 13.19 -12.21 -3.33
CA GLY A 494 14.39 -11.96 -4.14
C GLY A 494 15.70 -11.88 -3.36
N GLU A 495 15.69 -12.11 -2.05
CA GLU A 495 16.88 -12.21 -1.20
C GLU A 495 16.98 -13.61 -0.57
N THR A 496 18.22 -14.06 -0.35
CA THR A 496 18.53 -15.34 0.30
C THR A 496 18.86 -15.09 1.77
N ALA A 497 18.36 -15.93 2.68
CA ALA A 497 18.73 -15.87 4.09
C ALA A 497 20.22 -16.22 4.24
N ILE A 498 20.98 -15.40 4.96
CA ILE A 498 22.41 -15.62 5.16
C ILE A 498 22.62 -16.69 6.22
N ASP A 499 23.23 -17.78 5.80
CA ASP A 499 23.75 -18.81 6.70
C ASP A 499 24.95 -18.23 7.45
N GLY A 500 24.92 -18.23 8.79
CA GLY A 500 26.00 -17.70 9.64
C GLY A 500 27.38 -18.27 9.26
N ASN A 501 28.41 -17.43 9.35
CA ASN A 501 29.79 -17.79 8.97
C ASN A 501 30.49 -18.61 10.08
N ASN A 502 31.37 -19.55 9.68
CA ASN A 502 32.31 -20.26 10.56
C ASN A 502 31.69 -20.95 11.79
N GLY A 503 30.47 -21.48 11.64
CA GLY A 503 29.77 -22.21 12.70
C GLY A 503 28.98 -21.35 13.69
N ALA A 504 28.84 -20.05 13.40
CA ALA A 504 27.88 -19.17 14.07
C ALA A 504 26.45 -19.41 13.57
N ASP A 505 25.46 -19.16 14.45
CA ASP A 505 24.03 -19.20 14.10
C ASP A 505 23.68 -18.10 13.06
N SER A 506 22.56 -18.26 12.35
CA SER A 506 22.13 -17.29 11.34
C SER A 506 21.87 -15.91 11.96
N PRO A 507 22.12 -14.79 11.25
CA PRO A 507 21.85 -13.45 11.76
C PRO A 507 20.39 -13.27 12.18
N PHE A 508 19.47 -13.88 11.42
CA PHE A 508 18.05 -13.88 11.74
C PHE A 508 17.74 -14.67 13.02
N SER A 509 18.23 -15.90 13.13
CA SER A 509 18.05 -16.73 14.33
C SER A 509 18.66 -16.08 15.58
N THR A 510 19.82 -15.46 15.44
CA THR A 510 20.50 -14.74 16.52
C THR A 510 19.69 -13.54 16.99
N ALA A 511 19.20 -12.70 16.06
CA ALA A 511 18.34 -11.56 16.39
C ALA A 511 17.02 -12.04 17.01
N LEU A 512 16.36 -13.02 16.41
CA LEU A 512 15.11 -13.58 16.94
C LEU A 512 15.26 -14.14 18.36
N ALA A 513 16.28 -14.96 18.62
CA ALA A 513 16.51 -15.54 19.94
C ALA A 513 16.77 -14.49 21.04
N ARG A 514 17.38 -13.36 20.66
CA ARG A 514 17.62 -12.22 21.54
C ARG A 514 16.33 -11.44 21.79
N GLU A 515 15.68 -10.96 20.72
CA GLU A 515 14.56 -10.04 20.83
C GLU A 515 13.31 -10.67 21.47
N ILE A 516 13.07 -11.99 21.30
CA ILE A 516 11.91 -12.63 21.97
C ILE A 516 12.02 -12.64 23.49
N LYS A 517 13.22 -12.42 24.05
CA LYS A 517 13.44 -12.34 25.49
C LYS A 517 13.18 -10.94 26.04
N GLU A 518 13.05 -9.93 25.18
CA GLU A 518 12.86 -8.54 25.60
C GLU A 518 11.45 -8.32 26.18
N PRO A 519 11.34 -7.82 27.43
CA PRO A 519 10.06 -7.64 28.09
C PRO A 519 9.29 -6.46 27.49
N LYS A 520 7.95 -6.59 27.44
CA LYS A 520 7.02 -5.52 27.01
C LYS A 520 7.19 -5.05 25.55
N VAL A 521 7.88 -5.81 24.70
CA VAL A 521 7.92 -5.54 23.26
C VAL A 521 6.77 -6.28 22.58
N GLU A 522 5.83 -5.54 22.01
CA GLU A 522 4.69 -6.12 21.28
C GLU A 522 5.19 -6.82 20.01
N ILE A 523 4.60 -7.97 19.68
CA ILE A 523 5.08 -8.89 18.65
C ILE A 523 5.30 -8.25 17.26
N ARG A 524 4.45 -7.32 16.82
CA ARG A 524 4.67 -6.62 15.53
C ARG A 524 5.87 -5.70 15.62
N LYS A 525 5.98 -4.92 16.70
CA LYS A 525 7.14 -4.07 16.95
C LYS A 525 8.43 -4.87 17.10
N LEU A 526 8.36 -6.05 17.72
CA LEU A 526 9.47 -6.98 17.86
C LEU A 526 10.01 -7.43 16.50
N PHE A 527 9.14 -7.80 15.56
CA PHE A 527 9.59 -8.19 14.22
C PHE A 527 10.08 -7.01 13.38
N ASP A 528 9.62 -5.78 13.63
CA ASP A 528 10.24 -4.58 13.07
C ASP A 528 11.67 -4.37 13.61
N ILE A 529 11.90 -4.59 14.91
CA ILE A 529 13.23 -4.50 15.52
C ILE A 529 14.15 -5.57 14.95
N ILE A 530 13.70 -6.84 14.90
CA ILE A 530 14.46 -7.95 14.28
C ILE A 530 14.82 -7.62 12.84
N ARG A 531 13.90 -7.04 12.07
CA ARG A 531 14.19 -6.63 10.69
C ARG A 531 15.34 -5.63 10.64
N ASP A 532 15.28 -4.60 11.46
CA ASP A 532 16.27 -3.52 11.47
C ASP A 532 17.65 -4.03 11.97
N ASP A 533 17.64 -4.94 12.95
CA ASP A 533 18.85 -5.59 13.49
C ASP A 533 19.53 -6.49 12.45
N VAL A 534 18.76 -7.34 11.77
CA VAL A 534 19.29 -8.20 10.70
C VAL A 534 19.82 -7.36 9.57
N TRP A 535 19.05 -6.37 9.11
CA TRP A 535 19.45 -5.45 8.05
C TRP A 535 20.79 -4.75 8.36
N SER A 536 20.98 -4.30 9.60
CA SER A 536 22.24 -3.71 10.04
C SER A 536 23.37 -4.75 10.14
N ALA A 537 23.11 -5.90 10.76
CA ALA A 537 24.10 -6.96 10.97
C ALA A 537 24.64 -7.55 9.66
N THR A 538 23.79 -7.61 8.62
CA THR A 538 24.14 -8.14 7.31
C THR A 538 24.58 -7.05 6.33
N LYS A 539 24.92 -5.84 6.81
CA LYS A 539 25.33 -4.72 5.95
C LYS A 539 24.36 -4.46 4.79
N HIS A 540 23.05 -4.53 5.06
CA HIS A 540 21.98 -4.27 4.09
C HIS A 540 21.80 -5.36 3.02
N GLU A 541 22.30 -6.58 3.24
CA GLU A 541 22.17 -7.71 2.31
C GLU A 541 20.94 -8.60 2.55
N GLN A 542 20.33 -8.57 3.75
CA GLN A 542 19.19 -9.40 4.12
C GLN A 542 18.16 -8.58 4.88
N GLN A 543 16.92 -8.58 4.39
CA GLN A 543 15.80 -7.93 5.06
C GLN A 543 14.68 -8.92 5.43
N PRO A 544 14.46 -9.22 6.72
CA PRO A 544 13.30 -10.00 7.16
C PRO A 544 11.98 -9.35 6.75
N PHE A 545 10.97 -10.17 6.49
CA PHE A 545 9.66 -9.71 6.02
C PHE A 545 8.52 -10.46 6.69
N THR A 546 7.41 -9.75 6.95
CA THR A 546 6.25 -10.30 7.66
C THR A 546 4.99 -10.17 6.81
N TYR A 547 4.18 -11.24 6.80
CA TYR A 547 2.83 -11.26 6.23
C TYR A 547 1.79 -11.54 7.30
N GLY A 548 0.61 -10.94 7.14
CA GLY A 548 -0.47 -11.08 8.09
C GLY A 548 -0.21 -10.31 9.40
N SER A 549 -1.09 -10.52 10.37
CA SER A 549 -0.94 -9.95 11.70
C SER A 549 -1.69 -10.81 12.74
N PRO A 550 -1.20 -10.87 13.99
CA PRO A 550 -1.94 -11.47 15.09
C PRO A 550 -3.30 -10.77 15.30
N PRO A 551 -4.26 -11.40 15.99
CA PRO A 551 -5.57 -10.79 16.17
C PRO A 551 -5.45 -9.53 17.03
N GLY A 552 -5.49 -8.33 16.43
CA GLY A 552 -5.06 -7.15 17.18
C GLY A 552 -5.99 -6.68 18.34
N ARG A 553 -7.01 -7.47 18.74
CA ARG A 553 -7.90 -7.23 19.90
C ARG A 553 -7.15 -7.28 21.25
N GLU A 554 -5.93 -7.80 21.24
CA GLU A 554 -5.03 -7.94 22.38
C GLU A 554 -3.60 -7.66 21.86
N ASP A 555 -2.76 -7.02 22.65
CA ASP A 555 -1.33 -6.91 22.37
C ASP A 555 -0.64 -8.17 22.86
N PHE A 556 0.25 -8.72 22.02
CA PHE A 556 0.89 -10.00 22.29
C PHE A 556 2.36 -9.79 22.56
N TYR A 557 2.84 -10.33 23.68
CA TYR A 557 4.21 -10.22 24.14
C TYR A 557 4.80 -11.61 24.38
N PHE A 558 6.00 -11.87 23.86
CA PHE A 558 6.74 -13.08 24.22
C PHE A 558 7.08 -13.08 25.71
N VAL A 559 7.57 -11.95 26.24
CA VAL A 559 7.77 -11.74 27.67
C VAL A 559 6.88 -10.59 28.15
N ALA A 560 5.88 -10.90 28.97
CA ALA A 560 5.11 -9.87 29.68
C ALA A 560 6.00 -9.25 30.77
N GLY A 561 5.96 -7.93 30.92
CA GLY A 561 6.70 -7.27 32.00
C GLY A 561 6.15 -7.65 33.38
N LYS A 562 7.04 -7.85 34.34
CA LYS A 562 6.69 -8.04 35.75
C LYS A 562 5.99 -6.81 36.33
#